data_AF-A0A815LLV8-F1
#
_entry.id   AF-A0A815LLV8-F1
#
_cell.length_a   1.000
_cell.length_b   1.000
_cell.length_c   1.000
_cell.angle_alpha   90.00
_cell.angle_beta   90.00
_cell.angle_gamma   90.00
#
_symmetry.space_group_name_H-M   'P 1'
#
loop_
_entity.id
_entity.type
_entity.pdbx_description
1 polymer ?
#
loop_
_entity_poly.entity_id
_entity_poly.type
_entity_poly.pdbx_seq_one_letter_code
_entity_poly.pdbx_strand_id
1 'polypeptide(L)'
;MTLLSRTYILLACIDRWAMTSTIVRRRAFARIKISMIMISLAGMIWSLVSVHVLIGQKIIEGQCVPGSKAYAIFFNVYNTVLVGFITPILMTGFGSVTVRNVKQLQIRANHRAQIIHTIITNQENHPNAVNKKSYDYQLLFMVLVQIFVYIITTIPFVMYSVYAVITIYWSKSSVRLAMENLAMSIAYVSVLANFCLTFYIYILTSATFRKDLKRLLLHNRFIDKLFGNGHNPQVGP
;
A
#
# COMPACT_ATOMS: atom_id res chain seq x y z
N MET A 1 4.05 7.38 -12.33
CA MET A 1 2.82 6.99 -11.57
C MET A 1 2.97 5.73 -10.73
N THR A 2 3.51 4.62 -11.23
CA THR A 2 3.54 3.34 -10.48
C THR A 2 4.39 3.36 -9.19
N LEU A 3 5.36 4.26 -9.05
CA LEU A 3 6.19 4.39 -7.83
C LEU A 3 5.47 5.04 -6.65
N LEU A 4 4.53 5.93 -6.93
CA LEU A 4 3.82 6.71 -5.92
C LEU A 4 2.85 5.83 -5.13
N SER A 5 2.06 5.01 -5.82
CA SER A 5 1.17 4.02 -5.21
C SER A 5 1.93 3.02 -4.33
N ARG A 6 3.08 2.51 -4.77
CA ARG A 6 3.94 1.62 -3.96
C ARG A 6 4.47 2.30 -2.71
N THR A 7 4.85 3.57 -2.85
CA THR A 7 5.26 4.39 -1.71
C THR A 7 4.13 4.55 -0.70
N TYR A 8 2.88 4.68 -1.14
CA TYR A 8 1.73 4.70 -0.22
C TYR A 8 1.54 3.39 0.55
N ILE A 9 1.76 2.24 -0.09
CA ILE A 9 1.72 0.95 0.62
C ILE A 9 2.87 0.87 1.63
N LEU A 10 4.07 1.32 1.25
CA LEU A 10 5.21 1.41 2.17
C LEU A 10 4.92 2.37 3.35
N LEU A 11 4.35 3.54 3.09
CA LEU A 11 3.95 4.50 4.13
C LEU A 11 2.88 3.89 5.04
N ALA A 12 1.93 3.12 4.50
CA ALA A 12 0.98 2.38 5.31
C ALA A 12 1.68 1.34 6.20
N CYS A 13 2.71 0.64 5.70
CA CYS A 13 3.51 -0.27 6.52
C CYS A 13 4.24 0.48 7.65
N ILE A 14 4.80 1.66 7.36
CA ILE A 14 5.49 2.52 8.34
C ILE A 14 4.51 3.04 9.38
N ASP A 15 3.33 3.49 8.97
CA ASP A 15 2.27 3.95 9.86
C ASP A 15 1.82 2.84 10.83
N ARG A 16 1.60 1.63 10.31
CA ARG A 16 1.27 0.46 11.13
C ARG A 16 2.40 0.08 12.09
N TRP A 17 3.64 0.13 11.63
CA TRP A 17 4.80 -0.06 12.49
C TRP A 17 4.88 0.99 13.61
N ALA A 18 4.65 2.26 13.29
CA ALA A 18 4.66 3.37 14.22
C ALA A 18 3.57 3.23 15.29
N MET A 19 2.33 2.91 14.89
CA MET A 19 1.20 2.70 15.80
C MET A 19 1.42 1.53 16.77
N THR A 20 2.01 0.45 16.28
CA THR A 20 2.23 -0.77 17.07
C THR A 20 3.47 -0.69 17.96
N SER A 21 4.31 0.34 17.78
CA SER A 21 5.52 0.51 18.59
C SER A 21 5.21 0.78 20.06
N THR A 22 5.99 0.20 20.96
CA THR A 22 5.88 0.43 22.41
C THR A 22 6.34 1.84 22.82
N ILE A 23 7.22 2.45 22.03
CA ILE A 23 7.83 3.74 22.33
C ILE A 23 6.86 4.87 21.96
N VAL A 24 6.56 5.75 22.93
CA VAL A 24 5.61 6.88 22.77
C VAL A 24 6.03 7.81 21.63
N ARG A 25 7.32 8.12 21.51
CA ARG A 25 7.86 8.96 20.43
C ARG A 25 7.59 8.37 19.03
N ARG A 26 7.69 7.04 18.89
CA ARG A 26 7.40 6.36 17.61
C ARG A 26 5.91 6.34 17.30
N ARG A 27 5.05 6.15 18.31
CA ARG A 27 3.58 6.27 18.15
C ARG A 27 3.12 7.67 17.77
N ALA A 28 3.82 8.71 18.23
CA ALA A 28 3.51 10.08 17.83
C ALA A 28 3.64 10.30 16.31
N PHE A 29 4.45 9.48 15.61
CA PHE A 29 4.61 9.54 14.16
C PHE A 29 3.36 9.11 13.38
N ALA A 30 2.53 8.22 13.96
CA ALA A 30 1.27 7.78 13.37
C ALA A 30 0.11 8.77 13.58
N ARG A 31 0.40 10.03 13.93
CA ARG A 31 -0.62 11.07 14.02
C ARG A 31 -1.09 11.44 12.61
N ILE A 32 -2.40 11.60 12.44
CA ILE A 32 -3.02 11.93 11.14
C ILE A 32 -2.38 13.16 10.47
N LYS A 33 -2.02 14.19 11.25
CA LYS A 33 -1.33 15.39 10.73
C LYS A 33 0.02 15.07 10.11
N ILE A 34 0.82 14.20 10.75
CA ILE A 34 2.13 13.79 10.26
C ILE A 34 1.97 12.90 9.03
N SER A 35 1.03 11.95 9.08
CA SER A 35 0.72 11.07 7.94
C SER A 35 0.33 11.88 6.70
N MET A 36 -0.51 12.91 6.83
CA MET A 36 -0.84 13.80 5.71
C MET A 36 0.39 14.54 5.17
N ILE A 37 1.23 15.10 6.05
CA ILE A 37 2.48 15.78 5.63
C ILE A 37 3.39 14.81 4.87
N MET A 38 3.56 13.58 5.37
CA MET A 38 4.38 12.56 4.71
C MET A 38 3.84 12.17 3.33
N ILE A 39 2.53 11.99 3.21
CA ILE A 39 1.88 11.67 1.94
C ILE A 39 2.11 12.81 0.93
N SER A 40 1.90 14.05 1.35
CA SER A 40 2.13 15.24 0.50
C SER A 40 3.59 15.39 0.10
N LEU A 41 4.54 15.25 1.03
CA LEU A 41 5.97 15.31 0.75
C LEU A 41 6.41 14.19 -0.20
N ALA A 42 5.95 12.96 0.02
CA ALA A 42 6.24 11.84 -0.86
C ALA A 42 5.70 12.09 -2.28
N GLY A 43 4.47 12.58 -2.40
CA GLY A 43 3.88 12.97 -3.68
C GLY A 43 4.72 14.01 -4.41
N MET A 44 5.16 15.06 -3.70
CA MET A 44 5.99 16.13 -4.27
C MET A 44 7.36 15.61 -4.74
N ILE A 45 8.05 14.83 -3.90
CA ILE A 45 9.35 14.23 -4.24
C ILE A 45 9.22 13.35 -5.47
N TRP A 46 8.20 12.49 -5.54
CA TRP A 46 8.03 11.59 -6.68
C TRP A 46 7.62 12.31 -7.97
N SER A 47 6.89 13.41 -7.87
CA SER A 47 6.59 14.27 -9.03
C SER A 47 7.87 14.90 -9.59
N LEU A 48 8.74 15.43 -8.72
CA LEU A 48 10.05 15.96 -9.14
C LEU A 48 10.93 14.88 -9.76
N VAL A 49 11.00 13.71 -9.13
CA VAL A 49 11.75 12.58 -9.69
C VAL A 49 11.19 12.18 -11.04
N SER A 50 9.87 12.22 -11.26
CA SER A 50 9.26 11.83 -12.55
C SER A 50 9.65 12.73 -13.73
N VAL A 51 10.24 13.91 -13.50
CA VAL A 51 10.68 14.83 -14.56
C VAL A 51 11.73 14.20 -15.48
N HIS A 52 12.60 13.31 -14.96
CA HIS A 52 13.61 12.64 -15.81
C HIS A 52 12.98 11.82 -16.96
N VAL A 53 11.76 11.31 -16.75
CA VAL A 53 11.03 10.54 -17.77
C VAL A 53 10.62 11.41 -18.94
N LEU A 54 10.22 12.67 -18.69
CA LEU A 54 9.83 13.62 -19.73
C LEU A 54 11.02 13.98 -20.64
N ILE A 55 12.23 14.03 -20.08
CA ILE A 55 13.45 14.41 -20.80
C ILE A 55 14.06 13.22 -21.54
N GLY A 56 14.04 12.04 -20.92
CA GLY A 56 14.75 10.86 -21.44
C GLY A 56 13.98 10.03 -22.45
N GLN A 57 12.67 10.25 -22.60
CA GLN A 57 11.83 9.54 -23.57
C GLN A 57 11.69 10.33 -24.87
N LYS A 58 11.60 9.63 -26.00
CA LYS A 58 11.35 10.21 -27.33
C LYS A 58 10.18 9.50 -28.00
N ILE A 59 9.48 10.22 -28.87
CA ILE A 59 8.42 9.64 -29.69
C ILE A 59 9.02 9.25 -31.03
N ILE A 60 9.07 7.95 -31.32
CA ILE A 60 9.51 7.40 -32.61
C ILE A 60 8.35 6.58 -33.14
N GLU A 61 7.85 6.91 -34.33
CA GLU A 61 6.74 6.19 -34.99
C GLU A 61 5.48 6.06 -34.10
N GLY A 62 5.17 7.10 -33.33
CA GLY A 62 4.02 7.11 -32.40
C GLY A 62 4.22 6.28 -31.13
N GLN A 63 5.38 5.65 -30.95
CA GLN A 63 5.74 4.91 -29.75
C GLN A 63 6.65 5.74 -28.84
N CYS A 64 6.39 5.68 -27.53
CA CYS A 64 7.23 6.30 -26.51
C CYS A 64 8.38 5.33 -26.18
N VAL A 65 9.58 5.67 -26.62
CA VAL A 65 10.78 4.83 -26.46
C VAL A 65 11.91 5.61 -25.80
N PRO A 66 12.82 4.92 -25.06
CA PRO A 66 14.00 5.56 -24.49
C PRO A 66 14.82 6.26 -25.57
N GLY A 67 15.16 7.53 -25.36
CA GLY A 67 15.86 8.34 -26.35
C GLY A 67 17.31 7.91 -26.63
N SER A 68 17.88 7.08 -25.76
CA SER A 68 19.20 6.45 -25.93
C SER A 68 19.25 5.09 -25.22
N LYS A 69 20.15 4.19 -25.67
CA LYS A 69 20.38 2.90 -25.00
C LYS A 69 20.89 3.08 -23.56
N ALA A 70 21.75 4.08 -23.32
CA ALA A 70 22.25 4.40 -21.99
C ALA A 70 21.10 4.78 -21.03
N TYR A 71 20.14 5.59 -21.51
CA TYR A 71 18.97 5.94 -20.73
C TYR A 71 18.05 4.73 -20.49
N ALA A 72 17.90 3.83 -21.46
CA ALA A 72 17.16 2.59 -21.27
C ALA A 72 17.77 1.70 -20.17
N ILE A 73 19.11 1.57 -20.13
CA ILE A 73 19.81 0.85 -19.06
C ILE A 73 19.57 1.52 -17.72
N PHE A 74 19.80 2.84 -17.64
CA PHE A 74 19.57 3.61 -16.42
C PHE A 74 18.15 3.41 -15.90
N PHE A 75 17.14 3.57 -16.76
CA PHE A 75 15.73 3.44 -16.39
C PHE A 75 15.38 2.02 -15.91
N ASN A 76 15.86 0.99 -16.61
CA ASN A 76 15.58 -0.41 -16.23
C ASN A 76 16.29 -0.79 -14.92
N VAL A 77 17.54 -0.38 -14.72
CA VAL A 77 18.28 -0.61 -13.47
C VAL A 77 17.62 0.14 -12.31
N TYR A 78 17.29 1.41 -12.51
CA TYR A 78 16.60 2.24 -11.54
C TYR A 78 15.27 1.60 -11.07
N ASN A 79 14.44 1.16 -12.02
CA ASN A 79 13.18 0.48 -11.68
C ASN A 79 13.43 -0.86 -11.02
N THR A 80 14.38 -1.66 -11.50
CA THR A 80 14.73 -2.96 -10.92
C THR A 80 15.15 -2.81 -9.46
N VAL A 81 16.03 -1.86 -9.15
CA VAL A 81 16.54 -1.64 -7.79
C VAL A 81 15.42 -1.11 -6.88
N LEU A 82 14.71 -0.06 -7.28
CA LEU A 82 13.70 0.56 -6.42
C LEU A 82 12.46 -0.29 -6.26
N VAL A 83 11.91 -0.81 -7.36
CA VAL A 83 10.66 -1.58 -7.37
C VAL A 83 10.91 -3.02 -6.94
N GLY A 84 11.97 -3.63 -7.46
CA GLY A 84 12.23 -5.05 -7.30
C GLY A 84 12.92 -5.42 -6.00
N PHE A 85 13.74 -4.54 -5.43
CA PHE A 85 14.53 -4.86 -4.24
C PHE A 85 14.22 -3.96 -3.06
N ILE A 86 14.43 -2.64 -3.18
CA ILE A 86 14.32 -1.72 -2.04
C ILE A 86 12.91 -1.73 -1.46
N THR A 87 11.88 -1.58 -2.30
CA THR A 87 10.48 -1.56 -1.86
C THR A 87 10.09 -2.85 -1.11
N PRO A 88 10.23 -4.06 -1.67
CA PRO A 88 9.85 -5.28 -0.96
C PRO A 88 10.70 -5.55 0.29
N ILE A 89 11.99 -5.20 0.31
CA ILE A 89 12.84 -5.32 1.51
C ILE A 89 12.30 -4.43 2.63
N LEU A 90 12.00 -3.16 2.34
CA LEU A 90 11.46 -2.23 3.32
C LEU A 90 10.07 -2.68 3.81
N MET A 91 9.18 -3.07 2.89
CA MET A 91 7.84 -3.56 3.23
C MET A 91 7.89 -4.81 4.12
N THR A 92 8.73 -5.78 3.77
CA THR A 92 8.93 -7.01 4.54
C THR A 92 9.55 -6.73 5.90
N GLY A 93 10.52 -5.80 5.96
CA GLY A 93 11.16 -5.36 7.19
C GLY A 93 10.16 -4.72 8.16
N PHE A 94 9.44 -3.67 7.71
CA PHE A 94 8.42 -3.02 8.53
C PHE A 94 7.26 -3.96 8.87
N GLY A 95 6.80 -4.79 7.93
CA GLY A 95 5.79 -5.81 8.18
C GLY A 95 6.21 -6.78 9.28
N SER A 96 7.45 -7.30 9.20
CA SER A 96 8.00 -8.23 10.19
C SER A 96 8.13 -7.60 11.58
N VAL A 97 8.62 -6.36 11.68
CA VAL A 97 8.70 -5.65 12.96
C VAL A 97 7.31 -5.36 13.52
N THR A 98 6.34 -5.02 12.66
CA THR A 98 4.94 -4.82 13.06
C THR A 98 4.34 -6.10 13.64
N VAL A 99 4.57 -7.27 13.02
CA VAL A 99 4.13 -8.57 13.55
C VAL A 99 4.77 -8.89 14.90
N ARG A 100 6.05 -8.55 15.10
CA ARG A 100 6.73 -8.73 16.39
C ARG A 100 6.14 -7.84 17.48
N ASN A 101 5.98 -6.55 17.20
CA ASN A 101 5.36 -5.58 18.13
C ASN A 101 3.92 -6.00 18.47
N VAL A 102 3.17 -6.31 17.42
CA VAL A 102 2.08 -7.27 17.31
C VAL A 102 1.84 -8.20 18.51
N LYS A 103 2.61 -9.30 18.44
CA LYS A 103 2.64 -10.40 19.39
C LYS A 103 3.07 -9.95 20.78
N GLN A 104 4.03 -9.04 20.90
CA GLN A 104 4.45 -8.52 22.21
C GLN A 104 3.34 -7.76 22.92
N LEU A 105 2.53 -6.98 22.20
CA LEU A 105 1.36 -6.32 22.76
C LEU A 105 0.31 -7.33 23.21
N GLN A 106 0.12 -8.46 22.52
CA GLN A 106 -0.78 -9.53 22.99
C GLN A 106 -0.32 -10.12 24.30
N ILE A 107 0.94 -10.54 24.36
CA ILE A 107 1.48 -11.22 25.55
C ILE A 107 1.33 -10.31 26.76
N ARG A 108 1.68 -9.02 26.63
CA ARG A 108 1.51 -8.03 27.70
C ARG A 108 0.05 -7.80 28.07
N ALA A 109 -0.84 -7.72 27.08
CA ALA A 109 -2.26 -7.49 27.33
C ALA A 109 -2.93 -8.71 27.97
N ASN A 110 -2.53 -9.92 27.60
CA ASN A 110 -3.04 -11.16 28.19
C ASN A 110 -2.52 -11.31 29.63
N HIS A 111 -1.26 -11.00 29.88
CA HIS A 111 -0.69 -10.98 31.23
C HIS A 111 -1.37 -9.94 32.14
N ARG A 112 -1.64 -8.72 31.61
CA ARG A 112 -2.43 -7.71 32.34
C ARG A 112 -3.86 -8.16 32.60
N ALA A 113 -4.51 -8.79 31.62
CA ALA A 113 -5.87 -9.31 31.78
C ALA A 113 -5.92 -10.40 32.85
N GLN A 114 -4.92 -11.29 32.91
CA GLN A 114 -4.81 -12.30 33.97
C GLN A 114 -4.64 -11.65 35.35
N ILE A 115 -3.70 -10.71 35.51
CA ILE A 115 -3.52 -10.00 36.80
C ILE A 115 -4.80 -9.28 37.23
N ILE A 116 -5.46 -8.58 36.31
CA ILE A 116 -6.71 -7.85 36.62
C ILE A 116 -7.83 -8.83 36.98
N HIS A 117 -7.95 -9.96 36.29
CA HIS A 117 -8.96 -10.98 36.61
C HIS A 117 -8.70 -11.64 37.97
N THR A 118 -7.44 -11.74 38.41
CA THR A 118 -7.12 -12.22 39.77
C THR A 118 -7.45 -11.18 40.85
N ILE A 119 -7.40 -9.88 40.52
CA ILE A 119 -7.66 -8.78 41.46
C ILE A 119 -9.15 -8.39 41.51
N ILE A 120 -9.88 -8.52 40.40
CA ILE A 120 -11.26 -8.07 40.22
C ILE A 120 -12.16 -9.28 39.92
N THR A 121 -12.43 -10.10 40.93
CA THR A 121 -13.44 -11.17 40.86
C THR A 121 -14.87 -10.68 41.09
N ASN A 122 -15.16 -9.37 41.12
CA ASN A 122 -16.51 -8.88 41.44
C ASN A 122 -17.03 -7.66 40.65
N GLN A 123 -16.39 -7.19 39.57
CA GLN A 123 -16.93 -5.99 38.89
C GLN A 123 -16.95 -6.09 37.36
N GLU A 124 -18.20 -6.05 36.88
CA GLU A 124 -18.75 -5.98 35.53
C GLU A 124 -17.79 -5.97 34.33
N ASN A 125 -18.05 -6.95 33.47
CA ASN A 125 -17.65 -7.08 32.07
C ASN A 125 -17.44 -5.73 31.36
N HIS A 126 -16.19 -5.39 31.04
CA HIS A 126 -15.86 -4.28 30.14
C HIS A 126 -15.59 -4.83 28.72
N PRO A 127 -16.61 -4.93 27.82
CA PRO A 127 -16.49 -5.55 26.49
C PRO A 127 -15.62 -4.78 25.48
N ASN A 128 -15.21 -3.55 25.80
CA ASN A 128 -14.57 -2.64 24.84
C ASN A 128 -13.09 -2.98 24.54
N ALA A 129 -12.39 -3.70 25.44
CA ALA A 129 -10.99 -4.06 25.25
C ALA A 129 -10.79 -5.24 24.26
N VAL A 130 -11.76 -6.15 24.17
CA VAL A 130 -11.68 -7.35 23.32
C VAL A 130 -11.86 -6.99 21.85
N ASN A 131 -12.79 -6.07 21.54
CA ASN A 131 -13.11 -5.68 20.16
C ASN A 131 -11.98 -4.88 19.48
N LYS A 132 -11.23 -4.06 20.24
CA LYS A 132 -10.11 -3.26 19.68
C LYS A 132 -8.94 -4.14 19.22
N LYS A 133 -8.68 -5.27 19.91
CA LYS A 133 -7.60 -6.19 19.52
C LYS A 133 -7.86 -6.79 18.14
N SER A 134 -9.07 -7.30 17.88
CA SER A 134 -9.40 -7.99 16.62
C SER A 134 -9.23 -7.07 15.39
N TYR A 135 -9.54 -5.79 15.55
CA TYR A 135 -9.40 -4.79 14.48
C TYR A 135 -7.94 -4.58 14.03
N ASP A 136 -7.01 -4.46 14.99
CA ASP A 136 -5.59 -4.25 14.69
C ASP A 136 -4.96 -5.48 13.99
N TYR A 137 -5.39 -6.71 14.33
CA TYR A 137 -4.96 -7.93 13.62
C TYR A 137 -5.47 -7.96 12.19
N GLN A 138 -6.74 -7.62 11.99
CA GLN A 138 -7.36 -7.64 10.68
C GLN A 138 -6.65 -6.66 9.73
N LEU A 139 -6.31 -5.48 10.23
CA LEU A 139 -5.55 -4.49 9.47
C LEU A 139 -4.10 -4.94 9.20
N LEU A 140 -3.44 -5.56 10.17
CA LEU A 140 -2.11 -6.13 9.98
C LEU A 140 -2.12 -7.24 8.92
N PHE A 141 -3.08 -8.17 9.03
CA PHE A 141 -3.25 -9.27 8.09
C PHE A 141 -3.49 -8.76 6.67
N MET A 142 -4.33 -7.74 6.51
CA MET A 142 -4.58 -7.07 5.24
C MET A 142 -3.29 -6.54 4.58
N VAL A 143 -2.44 -5.87 5.36
CA VAL A 143 -1.14 -5.35 4.88
C VAL A 143 -0.19 -6.51 4.52
N LEU A 144 -0.15 -7.58 5.31
CA LEU A 144 0.70 -8.74 5.00
C LEU A 144 0.28 -9.44 3.70
N VAL A 145 -1.03 -9.64 3.49
CA VAL A 145 -1.56 -10.19 2.23
C VAL A 145 -1.20 -9.28 1.06
N GLN A 146 -1.29 -7.97 1.24
CA GLN A 146 -0.91 -7.01 0.20
C GLN A 146 0.59 -7.06 -0.12
N ILE A 147 1.47 -7.20 0.88
CA ILE A 147 2.92 -7.39 0.67
C ILE A 147 3.18 -8.69 -0.11
N PHE A 148 2.50 -9.77 0.25
CA PHE A 148 2.65 -11.06 -0.41
C PHE A 148 2.22 -11.00 -1.89
N VAL A 149 1.04 -10.44 -2.17
CA VAL A 149 0.56 -10.24 -3.55
C VAL A 149 1.51 -9.34 -4.32
N TYR A 150 2.00 -8.26 -3.71
CA TYR A 150 2.97 -7.36 -4.32
C TYR A 150 4.26 -8.07 -4.75
N ILE A 151 4.81 -8.95 -3.92
CA ILE A 151 6.03 -9.70 -4.25
C ILE A 151 5.79 -10.58 -5.48
N ILE A 152 4.72 -11.38 -5.48
CA ILE A 152 4.41 -12.33 -6.56
C ILE A 152 4.27 -11.63 -7.91
N THR A 153 3.49 -10.56 -7.94
CA THR A 153 3.19 -9.81 -9.16
C THR A 153 4.35 -8.94 -9.65
N THR A 154 5.33 -8.64 -8.79
CA THR A 154 6.52 -7.86 -9.15
C THR A 154 7.63 -8.71 -9.75
N ILE A 155 7.67 -10.02 -9.45
CA ILE A 155 8.69 -10.95 -9.98
C ILE A 155 8.77 -10.93 -11.53
N PRO A 156 7.66 -11.06 -12.30
CA PRO A 156 7.72 -11.04 -13.76
C PRO A 156 8.37 -9.76 -14.32
N PHE A 157 8.10 -8.62 -13.68
CA PHE A 157 8.65 -7.33 -14.08
C PHE A 157 10.14 -7.20 -13.80
N VAL A 158 10.60 -7.67 -12.64
CA VAL A 158 12.02 -7.67 -12.30
C VAL A 158 12.79 -8.60 -13.23
N MET A 159 12.27 -9.81 -13.46
CA MET A 159 12.87 -10.77 -14.39
C MET A 159 12.98 -10.19 -15.80
N TYR A 160 11.90 -9.59 -16.31
CA TYR A 160 11.92 -8.92 -17.61
C TYR A 160 12.93 -7.77 -17.67
N SER A 161 12.96 -6.90 -16.65
CA SER A 161 13.84 -5.73 -16.63
C SER A 161 15.32 -6.12 -16.63
N VAL A 162 15.70 -7.14 -15.85
CA VAL A 162 17.06 -7.70 -15.84
C VAL A 162 17.40 -8.31 -17.21
N TYR A 163 16.50 -9.11 -17.78
CA TYR A 163 16.68 -9.69 -19.11
C TYR A 163 16.86 -8.62 -20.21
N ALA A 164 16.08 -7.54 -20.16
CA ALA A 164 16.15 -6.44 -21.10
C ALA A 164 17.50 -5.70 -21.04
N VAL A 165 18.06 -5.51 -19.84
CA VAL A 165 19.39 -4.89 -19.65
C VAL A 165 20.49 -5.79 -20.20
N ILE A 166 20.47 -7.09 -19.88
CA ILE A 166 21.50 -8.04 -20.32
C ILE A 166 21.54 -8.14 -21.86
N THR A 167 20.38 -8.16 -22.50
CA THR A 167 20.26 -8.40 -23.95
C THR A 167 20.22 -7.13 -24.80
N ILE A 168 20.48 -5.95 -24.22
CA ILE A 168 20.28 -4.66 -24.93
C ILE A 168 21.24 -4.45 -26.12
N TYR A 169 22.41 -5.10 -26.09
CA TYR A 169 23.40 -5.01 -27.17
C TYR A 169 23.30 -6.16 -28.18
N TRP A 170 22.37 -7.11 -27.97
CA TRP A 170 22.22 -8.27 -28.84
C TRP A 170 21.33 -7.91 -30.03
N SER A 171 21.71 -8.38 -31.23
CA SER A 171 20.84 -8.29 -32.41
C SER A 171 19.67 -9.27 -32.24
N LYS A 172 18.43 -8.76 -32.33
CA LYS A 172 17.22 -9.55 -32.12
C LYS A 172 16.47 -9.71 -33.44
N SER A 173 16.00 -10.93 -33.71
CA SER A 173 15.08 -11.16 -34.83
C SER A 173 13.71 -10.53 -34.55
N SER A 174 12.94 -10.27 -35.60
CA SER A 174 11.57 -9.72 -35.48
C SER A 174 10.66 -10.58 -34.60
N VAL A 175 10.74 -11.90 -34.74
CA VAL A 175 10.00 -12.86 -33.91
C VAL A 175 10.41 -12.77 -32.44
N ARG A 176 11.72 -12.66 -32.16
CA ARG A 176 12.20 -12.52 -30.78
C ARG A 176 11.71 -11.21 -30.15
N LEU A 177 11.76 -10.11 -30.90
CA LEU A 177 11.26 -8.82 -30.44
C LEU A 177 9.76 -8.87 -30.12
N ALA A 178 8.95 -9.56 -30.95
CA ALA A 178 7.53 -9.74 -30.69
C ALA A 178 7.27 -10.53 -29.39
N MET A 179 8.02 -11.61 -29.14
CA MET A 179 7.95 -12.38 -27.88
C MET A 179 8.33 -11.53 -26.67
N GLU A 180 9.38 -10.70 -26.80
CA GLU A 180 9.81 -9.80 -25.73
C GLU A 180 8.77 -8.71 -25.42
N ASN A 181 8.12 -8.16 -26.43
CA ASN A 181 7.04 -7.19 -26.25
C ASN A 181 5.82 -7.82 -25.57
N LEU A 182 5.49 -9.07 -25.89
CA LEU A 182 4.45 -9.81 -25.19
C LEU A 182 4.82 -10.04 -23.71
N ALA A 183 6.04 -10.51 -23.45
CA ALA A 183 6.54 -10.72 -22.09
C ALA A 183 6.56 -9.40 -21.28
N MET A 184 7.00 -8.30 -21.90
CA MET A 184 6.95 -6.96 -21.33
C MET A 184 5.52 -6.58 -20.94
N SER A 185 4.56 -6.80 -21.84
CA SER A 185 3.15 -6.48 -21.61
C SER A 185 2.56 -7.27 -20.44
N ILE A 186 2.81 -8.59 -20.38
CA ILE A 186 2.38 -9.45 -19.27
C ILE A 186 2.99 -8.97 -17.94
N ALA A 187 4.27 -8.62 -17.95
CA ALA A 187 4.97 -8.14 -16.78
C ALA A 187 4.42 -6.79 -16.28
N TYR A 188 4.13 -5.85 -17.18
CA TYR A 188 3.50 -4.58 -16.82
C TYR A 188 2.08 -4.77 -16.30
N VAL A 189 1.27 -5.61 -16.94
CA VAL A 189 -0.10 -5.89 -16.49
C VAL A 189 -0.09 -6.54 -15.11
N SER A 190 0.83 -7.47 -14.86
CA SER A 190 0.98 -8.12 -13.55
C SER A 190 1.27 -7.09 -12.46
N VAL A 191 2.19 -6.16 -12.71
CA VAL A 191 2.51 -5.08 -11.79
C VAL A 191 1.35 -4.10 -11.60
N LEU A 192 0.63 -3.75 -12.66
CA LEU A 192 -0.52 -2.86 -12.59
C LEU A 192 -1.70 -3.51 -11.85
N ALA A 193 -1.85 -4.83 -11.97
CA ALA A 193 -2.89 -5.58 -11.29
C ALA A 193 -2.83 -5.41 -9.77
N ASN A 194 -1.64 -5.18 -9.17
CA ASN A 194 -1.52 -4.86 -7.74
C ASN A 194 -2.40 -3.70 -7.29
N PHE A 195 -2.57 -2.69 -8.14
CA PHE A 195 -3.35 -1.51 -7.80
C PHE A 195 -4.83 -1.84 -7.70
N CYS A 196 -5.34 -2.60 -8.69
CA CYS A 196 -6.72 -3.08 -8.68
C CYS A 196 -6.94 -4.08 -7.53
N LEU A 197 -6.02 -5.03 -7.36
CA LEU A 197 -6.11 -6.08 -6.35
C LEU A 197 -6.10 -5.53 -4.93
N THR A 198 -5.46 -4.41 -4.65
CA THR A 198 -5.44 -3.82 -3.30
C THR A 198 -6.87 -3.59 -2.77
N PHE A 199 -7.76 -3.03 -3.60
CA PHE A 199 -9.15 -2.80 -3.21
C PHE A 199 -9.89 -4.13 -2.94
N TYR A 200 -9.74 -5.11 -3.82
CA TYR A 200 -10.37 -6.43 -3.66
C TYR A 200 -9.82 -7.19 -2.45
N ILE A 201 -8.51 -7.14 -2.22
CA ILE A 201 -7.85 -7.72 -1.05
C ILE A 201 -8.48 -7.14 0.21
N TYR A 202 -8.68 -5.81 0.27
CA TYR A 202 -9.25 -5.16 1.44
C TYR A 202 -10.70 -5.58 1.70
N ILE A 203 -11.51 -5.72 0.65
CA ILE A 203 -12.89 -6.23 0.75
C ILE A 203 -12.93 -7.68 1.23
N LEU A 204 -12.09 -8.54 0.65
CA LEU A 204 -12.11 -9.98 0.95
C LEU A 204 -11.56 -10.29 2.34
N THR A 205 -10.45 -9.64 2.71
CA THR A 205 -9.75 -9.93 3.98
C THR A 205 -10.38 -9.28 5.21
N SER A 206 -11.07 -8.14 5.05
CA SER A 206 -11.59 -7.39 6.20
C SER A 206 -13.12 -7.37 6.30
N ALA A 207 -13.65 -8.17 7.23
CA ALA A 207 -15.06 -8.12 7.61
C ALA A 207 -15.47 -6.75 8.17
N THR A 208 -14.54 -6.05 8.84
CA THR A 208 -14.78 -4.69 9.33
C THR A 208 -14.86 -3.71 8.17
N PHE A 209 -13.97 -3.82 7.18
CA PHE A 209 -14.04 -2.99 5.97
C PHE A 209 -15.36 -3.20 5.22
N ARG A 210 -15.84 -4.44 5.12
CA ARG A 210 -17.17 -4.72 4.54
C ARG A 210 -18.30 -4.05 5.34
N LYS A 211 -18.24 -4.06 6.67
CA LYS A 211 -19.23 -3.39 7.53
C LYS A 211 -19.17 -1.87 7.39
N ASP A 212 -17.99 -1.28 7.34
CA ASP A 212 -17.79 0.16 7.18
C ASP A 212 -18.17 0.63 5.78
N LEU A 213 -17.84 -0.14 4.73
CA LEU A 213 -18.26 0.13 3.36
C LEU A 213 -19.78 0.02 3.23
N LYS A 214 -20.38 -1.05 3.78
CA LYS A 214 -21.84 -1.19 3.83
C LYS A 214 -22.49 -0.06 4.62
N ARG A 215 -21.87 0.40 5.71
CA ARG A 215 -22.33 1.57 6.46
C ARG A 215 -22.19 2.84 5.65
N LEU A 216 -21.09 3.10 4.95
CA LEU A 216 -20.93 4.29 4.11
C LEU A 216 -21.93 4.31 2.93
N LEU A 217 -22.19 3.15 2.32
CA LEU A 217 -23.12 3.01 1.21
C LEU A 217 -24.59 3.07 1.65
N LEU A 218 -24.96 2.48 2.79
CA LEU A 218 -26.33 2.48 3.31
C LEU A 218 -26.67 3.71 4.16
N HIS A 219 -25.71 4.22 4.93
CA HIS A 219 -25.83 5.40 5.78
C HIS A 219 -25.39 6.63 5.00
N ASN A 220 -26.04 6.82 3.85
CA ASN A 220 -25.71 7.84 2.87
C ASN A 220 -26.18 9.24 3.34
N ARG A 221 -25.71 9.68 4.53
CA ARG A 221 -25.83 11.08 5.00
C ARG A 221 -25.19 12.08 4.04
N PHE A 222 -24.40 11.60 3.07
CA PHE A 222 -23.81 12.41 2.02
C PHE A 222 -24.84 12.83 0.96
N ILE A 223 -25.82 11.96 0.63
CA ILE A 223 -26.95 12.32 -0.24
C ILE A 223 -27.95 13.21 0.51
N ASP A 224 -28.25 12.91 1.79
CA ASP A 224 -29.13 13.79 2.59
C ASP A 224 -28.53 15.18 2.81
N LYS A 225 -27.20 15.34 2.86
CA LYS A 225 -26.56 16.66 2.93
C LYS A 225 -26.45 17.38 1.59
N LEU A 226 -26.37 16.65 0.48
CA LEU A 226 -26.30 17.25 -0.86
C LEU A 226 -27.68 17.58 -1.44
N PHE A 227 -28.73 16.86 -1.00
CA PHE A 227 -30.11 17.01 -1.51
C PHE A 227 -31.15 17.37 -0.44
N GLY A 228 -30.80 17.43 0.85
CA GLY A 228 -31.75 17.64 1.95
C GLY A 228 -31.84 19.07 2.52
N ASN A 229 -31.25 20.08 1.90
CA ASN A 229 -31.57 21.49 2.20
C ASN A 229 -32.71 21.97 1.30
N GLY A 230 -33.93 21.51 1.57
CA GLY A 230 -35.11 21.87 0.76
C GLY A 230 -36.46 21.75 1.45
N HIS A 231 -36.53 21.49 2.77
CA HIS A 231 -37.80 21.58 3.47
C HIS A 231 -37.63 22.15 4.88
N ASN A 232 -37.86 23.45 4.96
CA ASN A 232 -38.08 24.17 6.20
C ASN A 232 -39.57 23.98 6.54
N PRO A 233 -39.96 23.25 7.60
CA PRO A 233 -41.34 23.30 8.06
C PRO A 233 -41.50 24.64 8.79
N GLN A 234 -42.31 25.53 8.22
CA GLN A 234 -42.78 26.69 8.98
C GLN A 234 -43.62 26.18 10.14
N VAL A 235 -43.13 26.46 11.35
CA VAL A 235 -43.87 26.32 12.60
C VAL A 235 -44.51 27.67 12.91
N GLY A 236 -45.83 27.62 13.06
CA GLY A 236 -46.56 28.36 14.09
C GLY A 236 -47.29 29.62 13.63
N PRO A 237 -48.18 30.15 14.48
CA PRO A 237 -48.66 29.61 15.77
C PRO A 237 -49.96 28.81 15.68
#